data_AF-A0A9N9JJB1-F1
#
_entry.id   AF-A0A9N9JJB1-F1
#
_cell.length_a   1.000
_cell.length_b   1.000
_cell.length_c   1.000
_cell.angle_alpha   90.00
_cell.angle_beta   90.00
_cell.angle_gamma   90.00
#
_symmetry.space_group_name_H-M   'P 1'
#
loop_
_entity.id
_entity.type
_entity.pdbx_description
1 polymer ?
#
loop_
_entity_poly.entity_id
_entity_poly.type
_entity_poly.pdbx_seq_one_letter_code
_entity_poly.pdbx_strand_id
1 'polypeptide(L)'
;MPKVSKEKKRFTYVEPTPEEVISLQKKSVVENTHRSILNWTKQFENYRKDTNLPGELSNISNPKQLEEELCKYFTVCRKTNGDEYSVTSLQSAINALNRYFN
;
A
#
# COMPACT_ATOMS: atom_id res chain seq x y z
N MET A 1 24.67 45.47 24.95
CA MET A 1 23.66 44.94 24.00
C MET A 1 22.77 43.95 24.74
N PRO A 2 21.43 44.12 24.76
CA PRO A 2 20.56 43.18 25.46
C PRO A 2 20.36 41.91 24.62
N LYS A 3 20.40 40.75 25.29
CA LYS A 3 20.19 39.43 24.68
C LYS A 3 18.69 39.21 24.46
N VAL A 4 18.27 39.09 23.20
CA VAL A 4 16.88 38.71 22.85
C VAL A 4 16.70 37.21 23.11
N SER A 5 15.88 36.88 24.11
CA SER A 5 15.44 35.52 24.39
C SER A 5 14.53 35.03 23.25
N LYS A 6 14.90 33.94 22.57
CA LYS A 6 14.04 33.29 21.57
C LYS A 6 13.02 32.42 22.31
N GLU A 7 11.79 32.89 22.37
CA GLU A 7 10.67 32.13 22.93
C GLU A 7 10.40 30.88 22.09
N LYS A 8 10.51 29.70 22.69
CA LYS A 8 10.20 28.43 22.03
C LYS A 8 8.68 28.30 21.90
N LYS A 9 8.15 28.53 20.70
CA LYS A 9 6.74 28.26 20.39
C LYS A 9 6.41 26.80 20.77
N ARG A 10 5.56 26.63 21.78
CA ARG A 10 4.96 25.33 22.11
C ARG A 10 3.83 25.06 21.12
N PHE A 11 3.80 23.87 20.54
CA PHE A 11 2.65 23.43 19.77
C PHE A 11 1.45 23.29 20.70
N THR A 12 0.38 24.01 20.39
CA THR A 12 -0.92 23.88 21.05
C THR A 12 -1.80 22.96 20.21
N TYR A 13 -2.43 21.98 20.86
CA TYR A 13 -3.31 21.00 20.23
C TYR A 13 -4.76 21.28 20.63
N VAL A 14 -5.70 21.01 19.73
CA VAL A 14 -7.14 21.10 19.95
C VAL A 14 -7.75 19.74 19.65
N GLU A 15 -8.75 19.33 20.42
CA GLU A 15 -9.46 18.07 20.19
C GLU A 15 -10.22 18.15 18.86
N PRO A 16 -9.98 17.22 17.91
CA PRO A 16 -10.62 17.27 16.61
C PRO A 16 -12.08 16.82 16.71
N THR A 17 -12.95 17.39 15.88
CA THR A 17 -14.33 16.89 15.82
C THR A 17 -14.40 15.54 15.08
N PRO A 18 -15.43 14.72 15.34
CA PRO A 18 -15.63 13.47 14.60
C PRO A 18 -15.66 13.66 13.08
N GLU A 19 -16.22 14.78 12.59
CA GLU A 19 -16.30 15.11 11.17
C GLU A 19 -14.92 15.44 10.59
N GLU A 20 -14.05 16.13 11.33
CA GLU A 20 -12.68 16.42 10.92
C GLU A 20 -11.87 15.13 10.82
N VAL A 21 -12.02 14.23 11.80
CA VAL A 21 -11.38 12.91 11.79
C VAL A 21 -11.86 12.09 10.59
N ILE A 22 -13.17 12.01 10.35
CA ILE A 22 -13.76 11.28 9.21
C ILE A 22 -13.33 11.90 7.87
N SER A 23 -13.28 13.22 7.78
CA SER A 23 -12.83 13.93 6.58
C SER A 23 -11.36 13.62 6.28
N LEU A 24 -10.51 13.62 7.30
CA LEU A 24 -9.10 13.28 7.16
C LEU A 24 -8.90 11.80 6.79
N GLN A 25 -9.69 10.89 7.38
CA GLN A 25 -9.70 9.47 7.02
C GLN A 25 -10.14 9.24 5.57
N LYS A 26 -11.18 9.95 5.10
CA LYS A 26 -11.59 9.89 3.69
C LYS A 26 -10.52 10.47 2.76
N LYS A 27 -9.84 11.55 3.16
CA LYS A 27 -8.72 12.14 2.40
C LYS A 27 -7.45 11.28 2.41
N SER A 28 -7.24 10.49 3.46
CA SER A 28 -6.09 9.58 3.54
C SER A 28 -6.24 8.39 2.58
N VAL A 29 -7.48 8.03 2.24
CA VAL A 29 -7.81 7.12 1.13
C VAL A 29 -7.78 7.92 -0.18
N VAL A 30 -6.57 8.24 -0.65
CA VAL A 30 -6.39 8.85 -1.98
C VAL A 30 -6.87 7.84 -3.02
N GLU A 31 -7.76 8.22 -3.95
CA GLU A 31 -8.24 7.35 -5.04
C GLU A 31 -7.10 6.63 -5.78
N ASN A 32 -5.95 7.28 -5.91
CA ASN A 32 -4.74 6.72 -6.50
C ASN A 32 -4.26 5.47 -5.76
N THR A 33 -4.44 5.40 -4.43
CA THR A 33 -4.14 4.22 -3.62
C THR A 33 -5.08 3.07 -3.98
N HIS A 34 -6.38 3.34 -4.13
CA HIS A 34 -7.37 2.32 -4.50
C HIS A 34 -7.10 1.78 -5.91
N ARG A 35 -6.78 2.68 -6.85
CA ARG A 35 -6.37 2.30 -8.22
C ARG A 35 -5.08 1.47 -8.22
N SER A 36 -4.09 1.83 -7.40
CA SER A 36 -2.88 1.03 -7.24
C SER A 36 -3.16 -0.35 -6.66
N ILE A 37 -4.02 -0.45 -5.63
CA ILE A 37 -4.46 -1.74 -5.07
C ILE A 37 -5.09 -2.58 -6.17
N LEU A 38 -6.10 -2.07 -6.88
CA LEU A 38 -6.78 -2.80 -7.95
C LEU A 38 -5.82 -3.25 -9.06
N ASN A 39 -4.88 -2.40 -9.48
CA ASN A 39 -3.89 -2.75 -10.50
C ASN A 39 -2.96 -3.89 -10.04
N TRP A 40 -2.42 -3.81 -8.83
CA TRP A 40 -1.53 -4.85 -8.30
C TRP A 40 -2.26 -6.16 -8.04
N THR A 41 -3.47 -6.10 -7.49
CA THR A 41 -4.36 -7.26 -7.33
C THR A 41 -4.63 -7.93 -8.67
N LYS A 42 -4.99 -7.16 -9.70
CA LYS A 42 -5.27 -7.70 -11.05
C LYS A 42 -4.04 -8.33 -11.69
N GLN A 43 -2.87 -7.71 -11.58
CA GLN A 43 -1.64 -8.30 -12.12
C GLN A 43 -1.27 -9.59 -11.38
N PHE A 44 -1.45 -9.63 -10.07
CA PHE A 44 -1.19 -10.83 -9.29
C PHE A 44 -2.18 -11.96 -9.63
N GLU A 45 -3.46 -11.66 -9.82
CA GLU A 45 -4.45 -12.64 -10.30
C GLU A 45 -4.11 -13.19 -11.68
N ASN A 46 -3.64 -12.35 -12.61
CA ASN A 46 -3.18 -12.81 -13.91
C ASN A 46 -1.98 -13.76 -13.77
N TYR A 47 -1.01 -13.41 -12.93
CA TYR A 47 0.12 -14.31 -12.64
C TYR A 47 -0.35 -15.66 -12.08
N ARG A 48 -1.33 -15.67 -11.17
CA ARG A 48 -1.88 -16.93 -10.63
C ARG A 48 -2.55 -17.78 -11.72
N LYS A 49 -3.25 -17.16 -12.67
CA LYS A 49 -3.84 -17.86 -13.83
C LYS A 49 -2.76 -18.42 -14.74
N ASP A 50 -1.74 -17.64 -15.07
CA ASP A 50 -0.65 -18.04 -15.97
C ASP A 50 0.22 -19.17 -15.37
N THR A 51 0.27 -19.27 -14.04
CA THR A 51 1.02 -20.31 -13.32
C THR A 51 0.15 -21.50 -12.88
N ASN A 52 -1.13 -21.55 -13.29
CA ASN A 52 -2.11 -22.57 -12.89
C ASN A 52 -2.25 -22.73 -11.36
N LEU A 53 -2.09 -21.63 -10.61
CA LEU A 53 -2.36 -21.64 -9.17
C LEU A 53 -3.88 -21.72 -8.92
N PRO A 54 -4.33 -22.57 -7.97
CA PRO A 54 -5.75 -22.82 -7.76
C PRO A 54 -6.47 -21.67 -7.05
N GLY A 55 -7.72 -21.43 -7.47
CA GLY A 55 -8.67 -20.54 -6.78
C GLY A 55 -8.45 -19.04 -7.02
N GLU A 56 -9.44 -18.23 -6.62
CA GLU A 56 -9.33 -16.78 -6.64
C GLU A 56 -8.46 -16.26 -5.49
N LEU A 57 -7.96 -15.03 -5.61
CA LEU A 57 -7.14 -14.41 -4.57
C LEU A 57 -7.87 -14.32 -3.22
N SER A 58 -9.17 -14.06 -3.28
CA SER A 58 -10.12 -14.06 -2.17
C SER A 58 -10.19 -15.40 -1.42
N ASN A 59 -9.78 -16.51 -2.05
CA ASN A 59 -9.86 -17.85 -1.47
C ASN A 59 -8.57 -18.26 -0.74
N ILE A 60 -7.52 -17.44 -0.76
CA ILE A 60 -6.28 -17.73 -0.02
C ILE A 60 -6.51 -17.41 1.46
N SER A 61 -6.81 -18.44 2.24
CA SER A 61 -7.03 -18.33 3.70
C SER A 61 -5.76 -18.51 4.52
N ASN A 62 -4.64 -18.94 3.90
CA ASN A 62 -3.37 -19.16 4.56
C ASN A 62 -2.40 -17.99 4.31
N PRO A 63 -2.05 -17.19 5.34
CA PRO A 63 -1.14 -16.05 5.18
C PRO A 63 0.26 -16.43 4.70
N LYS A 64 0.79 -17.60 5.08
CA LYS A 64 2.11 -18.06 4.62
C LYS A 64 2.11 -18.42 3.14
N GLN A 65 1.04 -19.05 2.68
CA GLN A 65 0.87 -19.36 1.26
C GLN A 65 0.80 -18.06 0.45
N LEU A 66 0.03 -17.08 0.92
CA LEU A 66 -0.07 -15.78 0.28
C LEU A 66 1.28 -15.08 0.21
N GLU A 67 2.04 -15.05 1.30
CA GLU A 67 3.39 -14.47 1.36
C GLU A 67 4.34 -15.13 0.36
N GLU A 68 4.37 -16.46 0.30
CA GLU A 68 5.21 -17.19 -0.66
C GLU A 68 4.80 -16.91 -2.12
N GLU A 69 3.51 -16.90 -2.44
CA GLU A 69 3.01 -16.60 -3.78
C GLU A 69 3.34 -15.17 -4.20
N LEU A 70 3.24 -14.20 -3.27
CA LEU A 70 3.61 -12.81 -3.51
C LEU A 70 5.11 -12.64 -3.74
N CYS A 71 5.94 -13.32 -2.95
CA CYS A 71 7.39 -13.32 -3.16
C CYS A 71 7.75 -13.86 -4.55
N LYS A 72 7.17 -14.99 -4.97
CA LYS A 72 7.37 -15.56 -6.31
C LYS A 72 6.87 -14.63 -7.42
N TYR A 73 5.73 -13.98 -7.22
CA TYR A 73 5.23 -12.99 -8.16
C TYR A 73 6.21 -11.82 -8.34
N PHE A 74 6.72 -11.25 -7.26
CA PHE A 74 7.63 -10.10 -7.35
C PHE A 74 9.00 -10.43 -7.93
N THR A 75 9.47 -11.69 -7.87
CA THR A 75 10.71 -12.08 -8.55
C THR A 75 10.57 -12.11 -10.07
N VAL A 76 9.39 -12.48 -10.58
CA VAL A 76 9.11 -12.57 -12.02
C VAL A 76 8.42 -11.34 -12.60
N CYS A 77 7.89 -10.46 -11.74
CA CYS A 77 7.17 -9.27 -12.18
C CYS A 77 8.11 -8.32 -12.92
N ARG A 78 7.70 -7.93 -14.14
CA ARG A 78 8.41 -6.99 -15.01
C ARG A 78 7.45 -5.92 -15.52
N LYS A 79 8.00 -4.77 -15.86
CA LYS A 79 7.28 -3.72 -16.59
C LYS A 79 6.97 -4.20 -18.01
N THR A 80 6.09 -3.49 -18.71
CA THR A 80 5.72 -3.79 -20.11
C THR A 80 6.90 -3.72 -21.08
N ASN A 81 7.96 -3.00 -20.73
CA ASN A 81 9.21 -2.92 -21.51
C ASN A 81 10.23 -4.01 -21.13
N GLY A 82 9.89 -4.93 -20.22
CA GLY A 82 10.76 -6.01 -19.76
C GLY A 82 11.65 -5.66 -18.57
N ASP A 83 11.71 -4.39 -18.15
CA ASP A 83 12.55 -3.96 -17.03
C ASP A 83 12.00 -4.40 -15.67
N GLU A 84 12.88 -4.45 -14.68
CA GLU A 84 12.49 -4.63 -13.29
C GLU A 84 11.77 -3.40 -12.73
N TYR A 85 10.86 -3.66 -11.79
CA TYR A 85 10.28 -2.60 -10.97
C TYR A 85 11.30 -2.07 -9.97
N SER A 86 11.22 -0.77 -9.66
CA SER A 86 12.03 -0.22 -8.59
C SER A 86 11.62 -0.81 -7.24
N VAL A 87 12.55 -0.89 -6.29
CA VAL A 87 12.29 -1.32 -4.91
C VAL A 87 11.13 -0.53 -4.29
N THR A 88 11.02 0.76 -4.58
CA THR A 88 9.93 1.63 -4.10
C THR A 88 8.56 1.23 -4.68
N SER A 89 8.52 0.82 -5.94
CA SER A 89 7.29 0.32 -6.58
C SER A 89 6.86 -1.01 -5.97
N LEU A 90 7.81 -1.91 -5.71
CA LEU A 90 7.55 -3.19 -5.03
C LEU A 90 7.05 -2.96 -3.59
N GLN A 91 7.67 -2.05 -2.84
CA GLN A 91 7.21 -1.68 -1.50
C GLN A 91 5.79 -1.11 -1.52
N SER A 92 5.47 -0.31 -2.53
CA SER A 92 4.12 0.24 -2.71
C SER A 92 3.10 -0.85 -3.03
N ALA A 93 3.49 -1.84 -3.83
CA ALA A 93 2.68 -3.01 -4.15
C ALA A 93 2.42 -3.87 -2.91
N ILE A 94 3.46 -4.17 -2.13
CA ILE A 94 3.35 -4.91 -0.86
C ILE A 94 2.40 -4.18 0.11
N ASN A 95 2.56 -2.86 0.27
CA ASN A 95 1.69 -2.06 1.14
C ASN A 95 0.24 -2.06 0.64
N ALA A 96 0.02 -2.03 -0.67
CA ALA A 96 -1.30 -2.08 -1.27
C ALA A 96 -1.98 -3.45 -1.01
N LEU A 97 -1.25 -4.54 -1.20
CA LEU A 97 -1.73 -5.90 -0.95
C LEU A 97 -2.00 -6.13 0.55
N ASN A 98 -1.09 -5.71 1.44
CA ASN A 98 -1.30 -5.79 2.88
C ASN A 98 -2.56 -5.06 3.36
N ARG A 99 -2.97 -3.98 2.67
CA ARG A 99 -4.24 -3.28 2.95
C ARG A 99 -5.47 -3.97 2.36
N TYR A 100 -5.29 -4.83 1.36
CA TYR A 100 -6.37 -5.59 0.76
C TYR A 100 -6.70 -6.85 1.58
N PHE A 101 -5.70 -7.44 2.23
CA PHE A 101 -5.83 -8.67 3.02
C PHE A 101 -6.05 -8.46 4.53
N ASN A 102 -5.81 -7.25 5.06
CA ASN A 102 -6.18 -6.85 6.44
C ASN A 102 -7.50 -6.09 6.43
#